data_AF-L7KNY2-F1
#
_entry.id   AF-L7KNY2-F1
#
_cell.length_a   1.000
_cell.length_b   1.000
_cell.length_c   1.000
_cell.angle_alpha   90.00
_cell.angle_beta   90.00
_cell.angle_gamma   90.00
#
_symmetry.space_group_name_H-M   'P 1'
#
loop_
_entity.id
_entity.type
_entity.pdbx_description
1 polymer ?
#
loop_
_entity_poly.entity_id
_entity_poly.type
_entity_poly.pdbx_seq_one_letter_code
_entity_poly.pdbx_strand_id
1 'polypeptide(L)'
;MIGPVLYLLGRPQVTGREHIPRRGPVILAANHLAVLDSFYLTLAARRHVAFLAKREYFDRSGILGWTQRMFFRAVGQIDVDRRGGSASSTALDAAMSILADGGAWGIHPEGTRSPDGRLYRGRTGAVRVAMETCAPLIPVAITGTRPGSRPWWRRRVRIEILEPVDLEQYRDTGADGVRAATDDIMRTIAITTGQQIVNGYAREWRSHSERSDAA
;
A
#
# COMPACT_ATOMS: atom_id res chain seq x y z
N MET A 1 5.72 19.59 3.24
CA MET A 1 4.67 19.56 4.29
C MET A 1 3.30 19.44 3.62
N ILE A 2 2.72 18.23 3.56
CA ILE A 2 1.40 17.99 2.91
C ILE A 2 0.30 17.80 3.98
N GLY A 3 0.68 17.62 5.25
CA GLY A 3 -0.21 17.35 6.38
C GLY A 3 -1.41 18.31 6.50
N PRO A 4 -1.22 19.64 6.58
CA PRO A 4 -2.34 20.57 6.73
C PRO A 4 -3.37 20.48 5.59
N VAL A 5 -2.93 20.25 4.36
CA VAL A 5 -3.79 20.05 3.20
C VAL A 5 -4.58 18.74 3.33
N LEU A 6 -3.95 17.66 3.80
CA LEU A 6 -4.64 16.39 4.09
C LEU A 6 -5.57 16.47 5.29
N TYR A 7 -5.36 17.40 6.23
CA TYR A 7 -6.33 17.63 7.31
C TYR A 7 -7.56 18.39 6.79
N LEU A 8 -7.36 19.35 5.89
CA LEU A 8 -8.44 20.06 5.22
C LEU A 8 -9.24 19.12 4.30
N LEU A 9 -8.53 18.26 3.55
CA LEU A 9 -9.12 17.25 2.70
C LEU A 9 -9.51 16.04 3.55
N GLY A 10 -10.78 15.86 3.86
CA GLY A 10 -11.24 14.59 4.42
C GLY A 10 -10.99 14.35 5.91
N ARG A 11 -10.35 15.27 6.66
CA ARG A 11 -10.28 15.27 8.15
C ARG A 11 -9.95 13.88 8.73
N PRO A 12 -8.73 13.36 8.51
CA PRO A 12 -8.40 11.97 8.77
C PRO A 12 -8.50 11.64 10.26
N GLN A 13 -9.20 10.55 10.55
CA GLN A 13 -9.26 9.92 11.85
C GLN A 13 -8.34 8.70 11.83
N VAL A 14 -7.42 8.63 12.79
CA VAL A 14 -6.42 7.56 12.88
C VAL A 14 -6.58 6.83 14.21
N THR A 15 -6.71 5.50 14.14
CA THR A 15 -6.75 4.59 15.30
C THR A 15 -5.65 3.54 15.18
N GLY A 16 -5.27 2.92 16.30
CA GLY A 16 -4.29 1.81 16.32
C GLY A 16 -2.84 2.22 16.01
N ARG A 17 -2.51 3.52 16.15
CA ARG A 17 -1.19 4.04 15.78
C ARG A 17 -0.06 3.42 16.60
N GLU A 18 -0.36 3.04 17.83
CA GLU A 18 0.47 2.32 18.77
C GLU A 18 1.02 1.00 18.22
N HIS A 19 0.35 0.38 17.24
CA HIS A 19 0.84 -0.84 16.60
C HIS A 19 2.07 -0.59 15.71
N ILE A 20 2.31 0.64 15.25
CA ILE A 20 3.48 0.96 14.42
C ILE A 20 4.70 1.19 15.31
N PRO A 21 5.77 0.38 15.17
CA PRO A 21 7.01 0.63 15.87
C PRO A 21 7.57 2.02 15.55
N ARG A 22 8.01 2.75 16.58
CA ARG A 22 8.59 4.09 16.42
C ARG A 22 9.92 4.08 15.65
N ARG A 23 10.65 2.97 15.71
CA ARG A 23 11.95 2.72 15.07
C ARG A 23 12.02 1.25 14.63
N GLY A 24 13.00 0.93 13.79
CA GLY A 24 13.20 -0.43 13.28
C GLY A 24 12.30 -0.76 12.08
N PRO A 25 12.54 -1.93 11.46
CA PRO A 25 11.83 -2.38 10.26
C PRO A 25 10.34 -2.53 10.52
N VAL A 26 9.50 -2.15 9.56
CA VAL A 26 8.06 -2.41 9.59
C VAL A 26 7.49 -2.37 8.18
N ILE A 27 6.52 -3.26 7.92
CA ILE A 27 5.77 -3.30 6.67
C ILE A 27 4.33 -2.86 6.94
N LEU A 28 3.85 -1.86 6.21
CA LEU A 28 2.47 -1.36 6.30
C LEU A 28 1.73 -1.78 5.03
N ALA A 29 0.77 -2.69 5.15
CA ALA A 29 0.00 -3.24 4.04
C ALA A 29 -1.43 -2.65 4.03
N ALA A 30 -1.70 -1.75 3.09
CA ALA A 30 -2.98 -1.02 3.02
C ALA A 30 -3.78 -1.32 1.75
N ASN A 31 -5.12 -1.34 1.85
CA ASN A 31 -5.98 -1.32 0.65
C ASN A 31 -5.76 -0.05 -0.19
N HIS A 32 -6.19 -0.06 -1.46
CA HIS A 32 -5.91 1.03 -2.39
C HIS A 32 -7.13 1.51 -3.19
N LEU A 33 -7.75 2.60 -2.74
CA LEU A 33 -8.89 3.27 -3.36
C LEU A 33 -8.49 4.52 -4.17
N ALA A 34 -7.42 5.20 -3.78
CA ALA A 34 -7.01 6.48 -4.33
C ALA A 34 -5.50 6.70 -4.21
N VAL A 35 -4.95 7.60 -5.03
CA VAL A 35 -3.54 8.03 -4.90
C VAL A 35 -3.26 8.63 -3.52
N LEU A 36 -4.28 9.27 -2.92
CA LEU A 36 -4.19 9.87 -1.59
C LEU A 36 -3.94 8.86 -0.47
N ASP A 37 -4.19 7.56 -0.68
CA ASP A 37 -4.04 6.55 0.39
C ASP A 37 -2.62 6.50 0.92
N SER A 38 -1.61 6.51 0.04
CA SER A 38 -0.20 6.49 0.45
C SER A 38 0.16 7.75 1.25
N PHE A 39 -0.41 8.90 0.91
CA PHE A 39 -0.20 10.15 1.66
C PHE A 39 -0.82 10.09 3.05
N TYR A 40 -2.04 9.56 3.15
CA TYR A 40 -2.71 9.36 4.42
C TYR A 40 -1.97 8.35 5.29
N LEU A 41 -1.42 7.28 4.70
CA LEU A 41 -0.63 6.30 5.43
C LEU A 41 0.66 6.92 5.99
N THR A 42 1.41 7.68 5.19
CA THR A 42 2.61 8.39 5.67
C THR A 42 2.25 9.41 6.75
N LEU A 43 1.13 10.12 6.63
CA LEU A 43 0.62 11.03 7.67
C LEU A 43 0.27 10.28 8.96
N ALA A 44 -0.41 9.14 8.84
CA ALA A 44 -0.86 8.35 9.98
C ALA A 44 0.30 7.70 10.73
N ALA A 45 1.34 7.25 10.03
CA ALA A 45 2.48 6.52 10.60
C ALA A 45 3.38 7.38 11.50
N ARG A 46 3.39 8.72 11.33
CA ARG A 46 4.28 9.66 12.06
C ARG A 46 5.78 9.31 11.98
N ARG A 47 6.18 8.53 10.97
CA ARG A 47 7.55 8.26 10.58
C ARG A 47 7.62 8.18 9.05
N HIS A 48 8.82 8.27 8.50
CA HIS A 48 9.01 8.14 7.07
C HIS A 48 8.64 6.72 6.62
N VAL A 49 7.67 6.60 5.71
CA VAL A 49 7.22 5.34 5.11
C VAL A 49 7.60 5.35 3.65
N ALA A 50 8.42 4.39 3.24
CA ALA A 50 8.88 4.29 1.88
C ALA A 50 7.90 3.49 1.01
N PHE A 51 7.49 4.01 -0.13
CA PHE A 51 6.67 3.29 -1.12
C PHE A 51 7.47 3.03 -2.38
N LEU A 52 7.35 1.86 -2.96
CA LEU A 52 8.04 1.60 -4.23
C LEU A 52 7.19 2.11 -5.38
N ALA A 53 7.71 3.11 -6.09
CA ALA A 53 7.03 3.68 -7.23
C ALA A 53 7.76 3.37 -8.53
N LYS A 54 6.99 3.44 -9.61
CA LYS A 54 7.48 3.29 -10.98
C LYS A 54 8.52 4.37 -11.30
N ARG A 55 9.66 3.96 -11.88
CA ARG A 55 10.76 4.87 -12.29
C ARG A 55 10.30 5.96 -13.25
N GLU A 56 9.26 5.69 -14.03
CA GLU A 56 8.63 6.62 -14.96
C GLU A 56 8.07 7.89 -14.27
N TYR A 57 7.78 7.82 -12.97
CA TYR A 57 7.39 9.00 -12.18
C TYR A 57 8.57 9.92 -11.85
N PHE A 58 9.79 9.38 -11.88
CA PHE A 58 11.03 10.11 -11.66
C PHE A 58 11.70 10.52 -12.98
N ASP A 59 11.31 10.00 -14.14
CA ASP A 59 11.98 10.28 -15.42
C ASP A 59 11.58 11.58 -16.11
N ARG A 60 10.67 12.39 -15.53
CA ARG A 60 10.44 13.73 -16.05
C ARG A 60 11.68 14.61 -15.85
N SER A 61 12.11 15.27 -16.92
CA SER A 61 13.21 16.25 -16.92
C SER A 61 12.70 17.68 -16.64
N GLY A 62 13.61 18.57 -16.28
CA GLY A 62 13.31 19.98 -15.97
C GLY A 62 12.86 20.26 -14.54
N ILE A 63 12.49 21.52 -14.25
CA ILE A 63 12.10 22.01 -12.91
C ILE A 63 10.86 21.25 -12.38
N LEU A 64 9.90 20.92 -13.25
CA LEU A 64 8.75 20.08 -12.88
C LEU A 64 9.20 18.66 -12.49
N GLY A 65 10.14 18.09 -13.24
CA GLY A 65 10.73 16.80 -12.94
C GLY A 65 11.45 16.76 -11.61
N TRP A 66 12.28 17.77 -11.33
CA TRP A 66 12.98 17.90 -10.05
C TRP A 66 12.00 18.06 -8.88
N THR A 67 11.00 18.94 -9.00
CA THR A 67 9.96 19.12 -7.97
C THR A 67 9.17 17.82 -7.74
N GLN A 68 8.86 17.08 -8.81
CA GLN A 68 8.18 15.80 -8.74
C GLN A 68 9.04 14.71 -8.08
N ARG A 69 10.34 14.63 -8.38
CA ARG A 69 11.29 13.74 -7.67
C ARG A 69 11.41 14.10 -6.20
N MET A 70 11.55 15.38 -5.88
CA MET A 70 11.65 15.86 -4.50
C MET A 70 10.36 15.59 -3.72
N PHE A 71 9.20 15.78 -4.36
CA PHE A 71 7.91 15.43 -3.80
C PHE A 71 7.85 13.93 -3.52
N PHE A 72 8.12 13.09 -4.52
CA PHE A 72 8.07 11.63 -4.38
C PHE A 72 9.03 11.12 -3.31
N ARG A 73 10.29 11.59 -3.30
CA ARG A 73 11.24 11.30 -2.21
C ARG A 73 10.72 11.76 -0.85
N ALA A 74 10.10 12.93 -0.76
CA ALA A 74 9.53 13.45 0.48
C ALA A 74 8.28 12.70 0.97
N VAL A 75 7.56 11.99 0.09
CA VAL A 75 6.50 11.04 0.48
C VAL A 75 7.01 9.61 0.67
N GLY A 76 8.33 9.42 0.63
CA GLY A 76 9.02 8.13 0.76
C GLY A 76 9.00 7.26 -0.48
N GLN A 77 8.63 7.78 -1.64
CA GLN A 77 8.77 6.99 -2.85
C GLN A 77 10.23 6.78 -3.22
N ILE A 78 10.67 5.53 -3.23
CA ILE A 78 12.01 5.12 -3.67
C ILE A 78 11.92 4.61 -5.10
N ASP A 79 12.81 5.12 -5.94
CA ASP A 79 12.93 4.73 -7.33
C ASP A 79 13.51 3.31 -7.42
N VAL A 80 12.92 2.47 -8.27
CA VAL A 80 13.40 1.11 -8.53
C VAL A 80 13.58 0.96 -10.04
N ASP A 81 14.84 0.79 -10.46
CA ASP A 81 15.17 0.52 -11.85
C ASP A 81 14.80 -0.91 -12.23
N ARG A 82 13.72 -1.05 -13.00
CA ARG A 82 13.15 -2.36 -13.39
C ARG A 82 13.74 -2.90 -14.70
N ARG A 83 14.93 -2.45 -15.11
CA ARG A 83 15.61 -2.92 -16.33
C ARG A 83 16.48 -4.14 -16.00
N GLY A 84 16.17 -5.30 -16.62
CA GLY A 84 17.06 -6.48 -16.63
C GLY A 84 16.63 -7.70 -15.80
N GLY A 85 15.44 -7.71 -15.19
CA GLY A 85 14.90 -8.88 -14.47
C GLY A 85 13.37 -8.86 -14.41
N SER A 86 12.74 -9.83 -13.71
CA SER A 86 11.30 -9.75 -13.46
C SER A 86 11.01 -8.48 -12.65
N ALA A 87 10.17 -7.58 -13.14
CA ALA A 87 9.87 -6.30 -12.48
C ALA A 87 9.36 -6.44 -11.02
N SER A 88 8.90 -7.65 -10.64
CA SER A 88 8.52 -8.02 -9.28
C SER A 88 9.71 -8.30 -8.37
N SER A 89 10.76 -8.98 -8.82
CA SER A 89 11.90 -9.34 -7.97
C SER A 89 12.68 -8.09 -7.53
N THR A 90 12.98 -7.19 -8.46
CA THR A 90 13.70 -5.94 -8.15
C THR A 90 12.96 -5.05 -7.15
N ALA A 91 11.63 -5.08 -7.16
CA ALA A 91 10.84 -4.34 -6.18
C ALA A 91 10.90 -4.98 -4.78
N LEU A 92 10.90 -6.31 -4.68
CA LEU A 92 11.04 -6.97 -3.38
C LEU A 92 12.46 -6.79 -2.81
N ASP A 93 13.49 -6.78 -3.64
CA ASP A 93 14.88 -6.51 -3.22
C ASP A 93 15.02 -5.10 -2.63
N ALA A 94 14.43 -4.10 -3.29
CA ALA A 94 14.39 -2.73 -2.77
C ALA A 94 13.62 -2.64 -1.43
N ALA A 95 12.53 -3.40 -1.29
CA ALA A 95 11.80 -3.49 -0.02
C ALA A 95 12.66 -4.09 1.10
N MET A 96 13.38 -5.18 0.81
CA MET A 96 14.30 -5.80 1.76
C MET A 96 15.43 -4.84 2.18
N SER A 97 15.98 -4.06 1.24
CA SER A 97 16.97 -3.02 1.57
C SER A 97 16.43 -1.95 2.53
N ILE A 98 15.21 -1.45 2.29
CA ILE A 98 14.56 -0.48 3.19
C ILE A 98 14.45 -1.04 4.61
N LEU A 99 14.08 -2.32 4.73
CA LEU A 99 13.88 -2.98 6.02
C LEU A 99 15.22 -3.29 6.71
N ALA A 100 16.24 -3.69 5.96
CA ALA A 100 17.59 -3.90 6.48
C ALA A 100 18.16 -2.62 7.12
N ASP A 101 17.85 -1.45 6.55
CA ASP A 101 18.22 -0.13 7.10
C ASP A 101 17.34 0.31 8.29
N GLY A 102 16.42 -0.55 8.77
CA GLY A 102 15.48 -0.23 9.85
C GLY A 102 14.36 0.73 9.43
N GLY A 103 14.10 0.87 8.13
CA GLY A 103 13.07 1.72 7.55
C GLY A 103 11.66 1.15 7.64
N ALA A 104 10.66 1.95 7.29
CA ALA A 104 9.28 1.49 7.14
C ALA A 104 8.95 1.37 5.65
N TRP A 105 8.37 0.25 5.23
CA TRP A 105 7.94 0.01 3.86
C TRP A 105 6.42 -0.01 3.77
N GLY A 106 5.85 0.86 2.94
CA GLY A 106 4.42 0.89 2.61
C GLY A 106 4.14 0.16 1.31
N ILE A 107 3.12 -0.70 1.31
CA ILE A 107 2.67 -1.45 0.14
C ILE A 107 1.15 -1.50 0.06
N HIS A 108 0.66 -1.49 -1.18
CA HIS A 108 -0.72 -1.83 -1.51
C HIS A 108 -0.79 -3.25 -2.08
N PRO A 109 -1.22 -4.27 -1.31
CA PRO A 109 -1.14 -5.67 -1.74
C PRO A 109 -1.92 -5.97 -3.04
N GLU A 110 -2.96 -5.21 -3.35
CA GLU A 110 -3.73 -5.29 -4.61
C GLU A 110 -2.86 -5.00 -5.86
N GLY A 111 -1.77 -4.24 -5.68
CA GLY A 111 -0.84 -3.86 -6.75
C GLY A 111 -1.35 -2.78 -7.72
N THR A 112 -2.59 -2.34 -7.58
CA THR A 112 -3.20 -1.21 -8.30
C THR A 112 -4.37 -0.66 -7.49
N ARG A 113 -4.77 0.59 -7.76
CA ARG A 113 -6.02 1.16 -7.24
C ARG A 113 -7.22 0.32 -7.67
N SER A 114 -8.13 0.09 -6.75
CA SER A 114 -9.45 -0.48 -6.99
C SER A 114 -10.24 0.41 -7.97
N PRO A 115 -10.73 -0.14 -9.08
CA PRO A 115 -11.52 0.60 -10.06
C PRO A 115 -12.92 0.96 -9.53
N ASP A 116 -13.48 0.13 -8.65
CA ASP A 116 -14.88 0.17 -8.26
C ASP A 116 -15.10 0.18 -6.74
N GLY A 117 -14.03 0.36 -5.97
CA GLY A 117 -14.05 0.42 -4.51
C GLY A 117 -14.16 -0.93 -3.81
N ARG A 118 -14.22 -2.06 -4.53
CA ARG A 118 -14.09 -3.40 -3.94
C ARG A 118 -12.63 -3.73 -3.64
N LEU A 119 -12.41 -4.71 -2.79
CA LEU A 119 -11.06 -5.17 -2.43
C LEU A 119 -10.68 -6.37 -3.29
N TYR A 120 -9.65 -6.23 -4.11
CA TYR A 120 -9.22 -7.29 -5.03
C TYR A 120 -8.20 -8.24 -4.39
N ARG A 121 -7.94 -9.36 -5.05
CA ARG A 121 -6.98 -10.37 -4.57
C ARG A 121 -5.60 -9.76 -4.34
N GLY A 122 -5.09 -9.92 -3.12
CA GLY A 122 -3.76 -9.43 -2.75
C GLY A 122 -2.64 -10.28 -3.33
N ARG A 123 -1.52 -9.65 -3.69
CA ARG A 123 -0.27 -10.32 -4.10
C ARG A 123 0.55 -10.71 -2.88
N THR A 124 1.26 -11.84 -2.97
CA THR A 124 2.02 -12.45 -1.86
C THR A 124 3.31 -11.71 -1.46
N GLY A 125 3.74 -10.72 -2.24
CA GLY A 125 5.06 -10.08 -2.06
C GLY A 125 5.30 -9.50 -0.66
N ALA A 126 4.29 -8.86 -0.06
CA ALA A 126 4.41 -8.28 1.28
C ALA A 126 4.70 -9.36 2.35
N VAL A 127 3.97 -10.47 2.29
CA VAL A 127 4.14 -11.61 3.22
C VAL A 127 5.48 -12.29 3.01
N ARG A 128 5.91 -12.50 1.76
CA ARG A 128 7.23 -13.08 1.46
C ARG A 128 8.35 -12.27 2.08
N VAL A 129 8.33 -10.94 1.88
CA VAL A 129 9.34 -10.04 2.45
C VAL A 129 9.28 -10.04 3.97
N ALA A 130 8.08 -10.05 4.57
CA ALA A 130 7.91 -10.11 6.02
C ALA A 130 8.51 -11.40 6.62
N MET A 131 8.25 -12.55 6.00
CA MET A 131 8.77 -13.85 6.45
C MET A 131 10.30 -13.95 6.30
N GLU A 132 10.85 -13.39 5.24
CA GLU A 132 12.30 -13.37 4.97
C GLU A 132 13.05 -12.44 5.93
N THR A 133 12.50 -11.25 6.19
CA THR A 133 13.16 -10.21 6.98
C THR A 133 12.79 -10.23 8.47
N CYS A 134 11.82 -11.05 8.86
CA CYS A 134 11.18 -11.03 10.17
C CYS A 134 10.61 -9.65 10.56
N ALA A 135 10.39 -8.76 9.59
CA ALA A 135 9.83 -7.44 9.85
C ALA A 135 8.33 -7.56 10.22
N PRO A 136 7.85 -6.83 11.25
CA PRO A 136 6.42 -6.77 11.57
C PRO A 136 5.58 -6.35 10.35
N LEU A 137 4.57 -7.14 10.03
CA LEU A 137 3.62 -6.87 8.95
C LEU A 137 2.29 -6.40 9.52
N ILE A 138 1.97 -5.13 9.29
CA ILE A 138 0.83 -4.45 9.88
C ILE A 138 -0.20 -4.15 8.79
N PRO A 139 -1.40 -4.75 8.85
CA PRO A 139 -2.51 -4.39 7.99
C PRO A 139 -3.03 -2.99 8.32
N VAL A 140 -3.40 -2.22 7.30
CA VAL A 140 -4.01 -0.89 7.47
C VAL A 140 -5.25 -0.76 6.62
N ALA A 141 -6.37 -0.46 7.27
CA ALA A 141 -7.66 -0.26 6.63
C ALA A 141 -7.90 1.24 6.40
N ILE A 142 -8.05 1.63 5.13
CA ILE A 142 -8.30 3.01 4.71
C ILE A 142 -9.68 3.12 4.06
N THR A 143 -10.50 4.04 4.56
CA THR A 143 -11.83 4.32 3.99
C THR A 143 -12.03 5.82 3.74
N GLY A 144 -13.00 6.15 2.87
CA GLY A 144 -13.38 7.55 2.62
C GLY A 144 -12.50 8.32 1.62
N THR A 145 -11.50 7.67 1.01
CA THR A 145 -10.58 8.29 0.04
C THR A 145 -11.04 8.19 -1.42
N ARG A 146 -11.97 7.28 -1.73
CA ARG A 146 -12.47 7.04 -3.10
C ARG A 146 -13.07 8.31 -3.73
N PRO A 147 -12.60 8.74 -4.91
CA PRO A 147 -13.21 9.82 -5.68
C PRO A 147 -14.68 9.54 -6.06
N GLY A 148 -15.51 10.56 -6.20
CA GLY A 148 -16.91 10.43 -6.63
C GLY A 148 -17.91 9.88 -5.61
N SER A 149 -17.44 9.19 -4.55
CA SER A 149 -18.32 8.62 -3.53
C SER A 149 -19.11 9.68 -2.73
N ARG A 150 -18.47 10.82 -2.40
CA ARG A 150 -19.04 11.99 -1.72
C ARG A 150 -18.30 13.28 -2.10
N PRO A 151 -18.92 14.47 -1.97
CA PRO A 151 -18.21 15.74 -2.06
C PRO A 151 -17.07 15.83 -1.03
N TRP A 152 -15.95 16.46 -1.40
CA TRP A 152 -14.71 16.41 -0.61
C TRP A 152 -14.86 16.97 0.82
N TRP A 153 -15.75 17.95 1.05
CA TRP A 153 -16.05 18.51 2.37
C TRP A 153 -16.89 17.59 3.27
N ARG A 154 -17.55 16.56 2.70
CA ARG A 154 -18.29 15.52 3.45
C ARG A 154 -17.50 14.22 3.60
N ARG A 155 -16.27 14.17 3.08
CA ARG A 155 -15.41 13.00 3.25
C ARG A 155 -14.86 13.00 4.66
N ARG A 156 -14.89 11.82 5.28
CA ARG A 156 -14.15 11.51 6.49
C ARG A 156 -13.27 10.32 6.17
N VAL A 157 -11.96 10.59 6.09
CA VAL A 157 -10.98 9.54 5.88
C VAL A 157 -10.76 8.86 7.22
N ARG A 158 -10.93 7.53 7.25
CA ARG A 158 -10.57 6.73 8.44
C ARG A 158 -9.42 5.83 8.07
N ILE A 159 -8.45 5.78 8.97
CA ILE A 159 -7.22 5.00 8.84
C ILE A 159 -7.11 4.19 10.12
N GLU A 160 -7.37 2.90 10.00
CA GLU A 160 -7.35 1.98 11.14
C GLU A 160 -6.12 1.09 10.97
N ILE A 161 -5.15 1.28 11.85
CA ILE A 161 -3.90 0.53 11.86
C ILE A 161 -4.12 -0.68 12.76
N LEU A 162 -4.04 -1.88 12.20
CA LEU A 162 -4.42 -3.10 12.90
C LEU A 162 -3.22 -3.70 13.65
N GLU A 163 -3.47 -4.75 14.42
CA GLU A 163 -2.40 -5.49 15.09
C GLU A 163 -1.46 -6.15 14.06
N PRO A 164 -0.15 -6.28 14.37
CA PRO A 164 0.77 -7.03 13.53
C PRO A 164 0.29 -8.46 13.34
N VAL A 165 0.40 -8.96 12.11
CA VAL A 165 0.00 -10.33 11.78
C VAL A 165 1.02 -11.30 12.35
N ASP A 166 0.57 -12.30 13.09
CA ASP A 166 1.41 -13.42 13.48
C ASP A 166 1.62 -14.33 12.26
N LEU A 167 2.84 -14.26 11.70
CA LEU A 167 3.24 -15.03 10.53
C LEU A 167 3.79 -16.41 10.89
N GLU A 168 4.06 -16.69 12.16
CA GLU A 168 4.71 -17.93 12.59
C GLU A 168 3.84 -19.15 12.25
N GLN A 169 2.53 -19.05 12.47
CA GLN A 169 1.54 -20.09 12.15
C GLN A 169 1.49 -20.49 10.66
N TYR A 170 2.09 -19.70 9.77
CA TYR A 170 2.08 -19.97 8.33
C TYR A 170 3.44 -20.45 7.79
N ARG A 171 4.51 -20.46 8.60
CA ARG A 171 5.86 -20.76 8.13
C ARG A 171 6.03 -22.20 7.61
N ASP A 172 5.45 -23.17 8.30
CA ASP A 172 5.67 -24.59 8.00
C ASP A 172 4.97 -25.10 6.73
N THR A 173 4.14 -24.26 6.10
CA THR A 173 3.35 -24.61 4.91
C THR A 173 3.90 -24.00 3.63
N GLY A 174 5.09 -23.37 3.70
CA GLY A 174 5.80 -22.85 2.54
C GLY A 174 4.97 -21.87 1.69
N ALA A 175 4.86 -22.14 0.39
CA ALA A 175 4.15 -21.25 -0.54
C ALA A 175 2.65 -21.12 -0.26
N ASP A 176 2.02 -22.18 0.25
CA ASP A 176 0.61 -22.19 0.61
C ASP A 176 0.35 -21.34 1.86
N GLY A 177 1.27 -21.40 2.83
CA GLY A 177 1.26 -20.53 4.02
C GLY A 177 1.36 -19.06 3.68
N VAL A 178 2.31 -18.71 2.81
CA VAL A 178 2.45 -17.34 2.29
C VAL A 178 1.13 -16.88 1.65
N ARG A 179 0.47 -17.76 0.89
CA ARG A 179 -0.79 -17.40 0.25
C ARG A 179 -1.90 -17.20 1.29
N ALA A 180 -2.07 -18.15 2.20
CA ALA A 180 -3.08 -18.12 3.26
C ALA A 180 -2.93 -16.87 4.13
N ALA A 181 -1.72 -16.57 4.61
CA ALA A 181 -1.42 -15.36 5.37
C ALA A 181 -1.81 -14.08 4.60
N THR A 182 -1.56 -14.04 3.29
CA THR A 182 -1.96 -12.87 2.50
C THR A 182 -3.49 -12.77 2.40
N ASP A 183 -4.17 -13.88 2.15
CA ASP A 183 -5.63 -13.89 2.00
C ASP A 183 -6.31 -13.53 3.33
N ASP A 184 -5.73 -13.92 4.46
CA ASP A 184 -6.16 -13.53 5.81
C ASP A 184 -5.95 -12.03 6.06
N ILE A 185 -4.80 -11.47 5.68
CA ILE A 185 -4.58 -10.01 5.74
C ILE A 185 -5.64 -9.25 4.91
N MET A 186 -5.90 -9.71 3.69
CA MET A 186 -6.91 -9.10 2.83
C MET A 186 -8.31 -9.24 3.43
N ARG A 187 -8.63 -10.37 4.06
CA ARG A 187 -9.91 -10.58 4.76
C ARG A 187 -10.05 -9.64 5.94
N THR A 188 -9.02 -9.50 6.77
CA THR A 188 -9.01 -8.58 7.91
C THR A 188 -9.26 -7.15 7.44
N ILE A 189 -8.54 -6.69 6.40
CA ILE A 189 -8.75 -5.36 5.82
C ILE A 189 -10.19 -5.22 5.27
N ALA A 190 -10.73 -6.23 4.59
CA ALA A 190 -12.08 -6.20 4.06
C ALA A 190 -13.14 -6.05 5.16
N ILE A 191 -13.00 -6.82 6.25
CA ILE A 191 -13.91 -6.77 7.40
C ILE A 191 -13.88 -5.38 8.03
N THR A 192 -12.68 -4.85 8.31
CA THR A 192 -12.54 -3.51 8.92
C THR A 192 -13.07 -2.40 8.02
N THR A 193 -12.80 -2.47 6.71
CA THR A 193 -13.23 -1.43 5.76
C THR A 193 -14.70 -1.56 5.33
N GLY A 194 -15.32 -2.74 5.51
CA GLY A 194 -16.60 -3.09 4.92
C GLY A 194 -16.55 -3.29 3.39
N GLN A 195 -15.36 -3.43 2.79
CA GLN A 195 -15.22 -3.67 1.35
C GLN A 195 -15.60 -5.11 1.00
N GLN A 196 -16.32 -5.28 -0.11
CA GLN A 196 -16.56 -6.60 -0.69
C GLN A 196 -15.26 -7.14 -1.33
N ILE A 197 -14.89 -8.39 -1.00
CA ILE A 197 -13.75 -9.09 -1.60
C ILE A 197 -14.10 -9.59 -3.00
N VAL A 198 -13.17 -9.45 -3.94
CA VAL A 198 -13.26 -9.98 -5.30
C VAL A 198 -12.17 -11.02 -5.53
N ASN A 199 -12.58 -12.21 -5.95
CA ASN A 199 -11.68 -13.31 -6.32
C ASN A 199 -11.11 -13.07 -7.72
N GLY A 200 -10.16 -12.14 -7.82
CA GLY A 200 -9.44 -11.82 -9.07
C GLY A 200 -8.49 -10.65 -8.88
N TYR A 201 -7.57 -10.46 -9.83
CA TYR A 201 -6.66 -9.31 -9.78
C TYR A 201 -7.27 -8.10 -10.51
N ALA A 202 -7.19 -6.92 -9.89
CA ALA A 202 -7.76 -5.69 -10.45
C ALA A 202 -7.24 -5.33 -11.85
N ARG A 203 -6.03 -5.75 -12.23
CA ARG A 203 -5.49 -5.56 -13.60
C ARG A 203 -6.25 -6.36 -14.66
N GLU A 204 -6.68 -7.57 -14.33
CA GLU A 204 -7.40 -8.45 -15.26
C GLU A 204 -8.82 -7.94 -15.49
N TRP A 205 -9.44 -7.38 -14.45
CA TRP A 205 -10.77 -6.79 -14.51
C TRP A 205 -10.83 -5.60 -15.47
N ARG A 206 -9.87 -4.65 -15.41
CA ARG A 206 -9.82 -3.52 -16.36
C ARG A 206 -9.73 -3.99 -17.81
N SER A 207 -8.93 -5.02 -18.08
CA SER A 207 -8.76 -5.53 -19.44
C SER A 207 -10.05 -6.13 -20.01
N HIS A 208 -10.92 -6.69 -19.16
CA HIS A 208 -12.20 -7.26 -19.59
C HIS A 208 -13.28 -6.18 -19.81
N SER A 209 -13.38 -5.18 -18.92
CA SER A 209 -14.34 -4.09 -19.08
C SER A 209 -14.04 -3.22 -20.31
N GLU A 210 -12.76 -2.94 -20.57
CA GLU A 210 -12.35 -2.14 -21.74
C GLU A 210 -12.61 -2.88 -23.06
N ARG A 211 -12.63 -4.22 -23.05
CA ARG A 211 -12.99 -5.03 -24.24
C ARG A 211 -14.49 -5.13 -24.46
N SER A 212 -15.31 -5.12 -23.40
CA SER A 212 -16.78 -5.18 -23.54
C SER A 212 -17.38 -3.86 -23.98
N ASP A 213 -16.78 -2.73 -23.61
CA ASP A 213 -17.27 -1.40 -24.00
C ASP A 213 -16.85 -0.98 -25.42
N ALA A 214 -15.97 -1.77 -26.06
CA ALA A 214 -15.45 -1.55 -27.41
C ALA A 214 -16.09 -2.47 -28.48
N ALA A 215 -17.08 -3.29 -28.10
CA ALA A 215 -17.83 -4.20 -28.97
C ALA A 215 -19.31 -3.76 -29.05
#